data_AF-A0A7V9TJ38-F1
#
_entry.id   AF-A0A7V9TJ38-F1
#
_cell.length_a   1.000
_cell.length_b   1.000
_cell.length_c   1.000
_cell.angle_alpha   90.00
_cell.angle_beta   90.00
_cell.angle_gamma   90.00
#
_symmetry.space_group_name_H-M   'P 1'
#
loop_
_entity.id
_entity.type
_entity.pdbx_description
1 polymer ?
#
loop_
_entity_poly.entity_id
_entity_poly.type
_entity_poly.pdbx_seq_one_letter_code
_entity_poly.pdbx_strand_id
1 'polypeptide(L)'
;MSDRTVARINPATLVWAREVRGMPGEVAARRIGVSAARLAELEDGASQPTLNQLRSIGRVYRKPSAFFYTSELPPKPEQPRDFRRLPDADTGLSPELRDAIARSRQRREDALDLAVLLEQPRNAFGVVATIEAAPEDLADRIRARVGIGLNEQLTWREQYAALRNWTEGVEACGVLVSQFSDVDVSEARGFSIGDQPLPLVALNGKDSPRAKVFTLFHELTHISLGATGVCDLHDSGDDYRARIETFCNLVAAEVLVPRAAILGQDVVATHRGVEWDDDDIRELATRFSVSHEVILRRLLTFERTSQSFYRRKREEYRRRLETSESAGGFMPYFRRILRDNGSAFTALAVEAYRIDAITSIELSRLLGGMKLRHLENVEHALARRKG
;
A
#
# COMPACT_ATOMS: atom_id res chain seq x y z
N MET A 1 44.68 14.12 -17.19
CA MET A 1 43.66 13.24 -16.57
C MET A 1 43.31 13.87 -15.23
N SER A 2 42.10 14.40 -15.07
CA SER A 2 41.68 15.07 -13.83
C SER A 2 41.71 14.06 -12.68
N ASP A 3 42.48 14.37 -11.65
CA ASP A 3 42.61 13.58 -10.44
C ASP A 3 41.20 13.42 -9.82
N ARG A 4 40.59 12.25 -10.00
CA ARG A 4 39.23 11.99 -9.54
C ARG A 4 39.27 12.01 -8.02
N THR A 5 38.77 13.08 -7.41
CA THR A 5 38.69 13.22 -5.95
C THR A 5 37.97 12.01 -5.35
N VAL A 6 38.74 11.13 -4.72
CA VAL A 6 38.27 9.95 -4.02
C VAL A 6 37.79 10.34 -2.62
N ALA A 7 36.67 9.78 -2.21
CA ALA A 7 36.13 9.94 -0.88
C ALA A 7 36.72 8.85 0.02
N ARG A 8 37.59 9.23 0.96
CA ARG A 8 38.15 8.29 1.96
C ARG A 8 37.11 7.99 3.03
N ILE A 9 36.43 6.87 2.88
CA ILE A 9 35.36 6.42 3.78
C ILE A 9 35.80 5.19 4.55
N ASN A 10 35.03 4.84 5.58
CA ASN A 10 35.15 3.57 6.29
C ASN A 10 34.41 2.47 5.50
N PRO A 11 35.09 1.49 4.89
CA PRO A 11 34.45 0.44 4.08
C PRO A 11 33.40 -0.36 4.85
N ALA A 12 33.60 -0.57 6.16
CA ALA A 12 32.66 -1.31 7.00
C ALA A 12 31.28 -0.63 7.08
N THR A 13 31.22 0.69 6.90
CA THR A 13 29.94 1.44 6.85
C THR A 13 29.13 1.12 5.58
N LEU A 14 29.78 0.73 4.48
CA LEU A 14 29.11 0.29 3.25
C LEU A 14 28.44 -1.06 3.47
N VAL A 15 29.18 -2.02 4.01
CA VAL A 15 28.67 -3.36 4.35
C VAL A 15 27.52 -3.24 5.34
N TRP A 16 27.73 -2.51 6.43
CA TRP A 16 26.70 -2.27 7.44
C TRP A 16 25.45 -1.65 6.82
N ALA A 17 25.61 -0.62 5.97
CA ALA A 17 24.47 0.04 5.35
C ALA A 17 23.75 -0.89 4.36
N ARG A 18 24.47 -1.70 3.58
CA ARG A 18 23.87 -2.68 2.67
C ARG A 18 23.10 -3.77 3.43
N GLU A 19 23.67 -4.29 4.51
CA GLU A 19 23.07 -5.33 5.34
C GLU A 19 21.84 -4.84 6.10
N VAL A 20 21.91 -3.64 6.70
CA VAL A 20 20.75 -3.03 7.38
C VAL A 20 19.60 -2.77 6.40
N ARG A 21 19.91 -2.59 5.12
CA ARG A 21 18.94 -2.48 4.02
C ARG A 21 18.50 -3.83 3.46
N GLY A 22 19.14 -4.92 3.90
CA GLY A 22 18.94 -6.29 3.43
C GLY A 22 19.10 -6.45 1.91
N MET A 23 19.99 -5.65 1.31
CA MET A 23 20.22 -5.66 -0.14
C MET A 23 21.30 -6.70 -0.51
N PRO A 24 21.01 -7.65 -1.42
CA PRO A 24 22.04 -8.48 -2.03
C PRO A 24 23.07 -7.63 -2.78
N GLY A 25 24.34 -8.04 -2.76
CA GLY A 25 25.45 -7.28 -3.38
C GLY A 25 25.20 -6.93 -4.85
N GLU A 26 24.65 -7.87 -5.62
CA GLU A 26 24.33 -7.64 -7.04
C GLU A 26 23.23 -6.59 -7.26
N VAL A 27 22.21 -6.58 -6.40
CA VAL A 27 21.12 -5.60 -6.43
C VAL A 27 21.67 -4.21 -6.08
N ALA A 28 22.50 -4.13 -5.05
CA ALA A 28 23.15 -2.89 -4.64
C ALA A 28 24.05 -2.33 -5.76
N ALA A 29 24.91 -3.15 -6.35
CA ALA A 29 25.84 -2.73 -7.40
C ALA A 29 25.12 -2.13 -8.61
N ARG A 30 24.08 -2.83 -9.09
CA ARG A 30 23.23 -2.39 -10.21
C ARG A 30 22.59 -1.03 -9.95
N ARG A 31 22.10 -0.79 -8.73
CA ARG A 31 21.43 0.47 -8.35
C ARG A 31 22.39 1.63 -8.13
N ILE A 32 23.57 1.34 -7.61
CA ILE A 32 24.63 2.33 -7.43
C ILE A 32 25.19 2.75 -8.81
N GLY A 33 25.11 1.86 -9.80
CA GLY A 33 25.64 2.06 -11.15
C GLY A 33 27.10 1.60 -11.28
N VAL A 34 27.48 0.54 -10.56
CA VAL A 34 28.81 -0.07 -10.58
C VAL A 34 28.71 -1.57 -10.82
N SER A 35 29.80 -2.23 -11.24
CA SER A 35 29.84 -3.69 -11.34
C SER A 35 29.84 -4.34 -9.94
N ALA A 36 29.37 -5.58 -9.85
CA ALA A 36 29.38 -6.34 -8.59
C ALA A 36 30.81 -6.48 -8.01
N ALA A 37 31.79 -6.76 -8.88
CA ALA A 37 33.20 -6.79 -8.50
C ALA A 37 33.66 -5.44 -7.95
N ARG A 38 33.26 -4.34 -8.58
CA ARG A 38 33.62 -3.00 -8.10
C ARG A 38 32.98 -2.66 -6.75
N LEU A 39 31.76 -3.12 -6.48
CA LEU A 39 31.15 -2.93 -5.17
C LEU A 39 31.89 -3.73 -4.09
N ALA A 40 32.29 -4.96 -4.40
CA ALA A 40 33.09 -5.78 -3.48
C ALA A 40 34.42 -5.09 -3.12
N GLU A 41 35.14 -4.54 -4.11
CA GLU A 41 36.38 -3.76 -3.90
C GLU A 41 36.19 -2.47 -3.08
N LEU A 42 34.97 -1.96 -2.97
CA LEU A 42 34.66 -0.80 -2.14
C LEU A 42 34.33 -1.23 -0.71
N GLU A 43 33.66 -2.37 -0.56
CA GLU A 43 33.25 -2.95 0.72
C GLU A 43 34.41 -3.60 1.48
N ASP A 44 35.39 -4.18 0.77
CA ASP A 44 36.62 -4.75 1.35
C ASP A 44 37.71 -3.68 1.63
N GLY A 45 37.53 -2.47 1.10
CA GLY A 45 38.48 -1.36 1.25
C GLY A 45 39.68 -1.41 0.30
N ALA A 46 39.74 -2.34 -0.65
CA ALA A 46 40.76 -2.39 -1.70
C ALA A 46 40.76 -1.13 -2.57
N SER A 47 39.64 -0.41 -2.59
CA SER A 47 39.51 0.86 -3.28
C SER A 47 38.51 1.80 -2.60
N GLN A 48 38.57 3.09 -2.96
CA GLN A 48 37.69 4.13 -2.41
C GLN A 48 36.71 4.63 -3.49
N PRO A 49 35.47 4.99 -3.12
CA PRO A 49 34.51 5.52 -4.08
C PRO A 49 34.87 6.96 -4.45
N THR A 50 34.52 7.38 -5.67
CA THR A 50 34.48 8.80 -6.03
C THR A 50 33.36 9.51 -5.25
N LEU A 51 33.42 10.84 -5.11
CA LEU A 51 32.33 11.62 -4.48
C LEU A 51 30.95 11.37 -5.12
N ASN A 52 30.90 11.18 -6.44
CA ASN A 52 29.65 10.87 -7.14
C ASN A 52 29.14 9.46 -6.83
N GLN A 53 30.05 8.47 -6.74
CA GLN A 53 29.70 7.13 -6.28
C GLN A 53 29.22 7.18 -4.83
N LEU A 54 29.88 7.93 -3.93
CA LEU A 54 29.45 8.05 -2.54
C LEU A 54 28.06 8.67 -2.40
N ARG A 55 27.70 9.65 -3.26
CA ARG A 55 26.34 10.20 -3.32
C ARG A 55 25.33 9.16 -3.82
N SER A 56 25.69 8.38 -4.84
CA SER A 56 24.84 7.30 -5.36
C SER A 56 24.61 6.22 -4.29
N ILE A 57 25.68 5.79 -3.62
CA ILE A 57 25.68 4.89 -2.47
C ILE A 57 24.77 5.43 -1.36
N GLY A 58 24.97 6.68 -0.93
CA GLY A 58 24.14 7.29 0.11
C GLY A 58 22.65 7.34 -0.26
N ARG A 59 22.34 7.61 -1.53
CA ARG A 59 20.95 7.56 -2.03
C ARG A 59 20.38 6.14 -2.01
N VAL A 60 21.12 5.13 -2.48
CA VAL A 60 20.68 3.73 -2.54
C VAL A 60 20.53 3.15 -1.14
N TYR A 61 21.48 3.43 -0.25
CA TYR A 61 21.48 2.95 1.13
C TYR A 61 20.68 3.84 2.09
N ARG A 62 20.08 4.92 1.60
CA ARG A 62 19.30 5.90 2.40
C ARG A 62 20.09 6.42 3.60
N LYS A 63 21.38 6.70 3.40
CA LYS A 63 22.27 7.30 4.40
C LYS A 63 22.88 8.60 3.87
N PRO A 64 22.96 9.67 4.68
CA PRO A 64 23.71 10.86 4.31
C PRO A 64 25.15 10.49 3.99
N SER A 65 25.79 11.15 3.02
CA SER A 65 27.19 10.84 2.67
C SER A 65 28.15 10.95 3.87
N ALA A 66 27.84 11.83 4.84
CA ALA A 66 28.58 11.97 6.09
C ALA A 66 28.64 10.67 6.92
N PHE A 67 27.61 9.82 6.84
CA PHE A 67 27.54 8.55 7.58
C PHE A 67 28.75 7.65 7.29
N PHE A 68 29.20 7.61 6.04
CA PHE A 68 30.27 6.70 5.62
C PHE A 68 31.66 7.13 6.09
N TYR A 69 31.80 8.32 6.67
CA TYR A 69 33.05 8.79 7.29
C TYR A 69 33.12 8.44 8.78
N THR A 70 32.09 7.82 9.34
CA THR A 70 32.06 7.47 10.77
C THR A 70 33.03 6.31 11.06
N SER A 71 33.86 6.46 12.08
CA SER A 71 34.82 5.43 12.50
C SER A 71 34.11 4.26 13.20
N GLU A 72 33.10 4.57 14.02
CA GLU A 72 32.31 3.57 14.73
C GLU A 72 31.00 3.30 13.99
N LEU A 73 30.68 2.02 13.84
CA LEU A 73 29.38 1.61 13.32
C LEU A 73 28.34 1.80 14.44
N PRO A 74 27.21 2.49 14.17
CA PRO A 74 26.14 2.49 15.16
C PRO A 74 25.69 1.04 15.38
N PRO A 75 25.15 0.73 16.58
CA PRO A 75 24.49 -0.55 16.78
C PRO A 75 23.53 -0.75 15.62
N LYS A 76 23.56 -1.94 15.00
CA LYS A 76 22.54 -2.30 14.02
C LYS A 76 21.20 -1.98 14.69
N PRO A 77 20.37 -1.09 14.11
CA PRO A 77 19.15 -0.66 14.77
C PRO A 77 18.45 -1.92 15.25
N GLU A 78 18.06 -1.94 16.53
CA GLU A 78 17.29 -3.07 17.04
C GLU A 78 16.13 -3.21 16.10
N GLN A 79 16.19 -4.27 15.31
CA GLN A 79 15.07 -4.77 14.57
C GLN A 79 13.96 -4.86 15.62
N PRO A 80 12.86 -4.08 15.50
CA PRO A 80 11.72 -4.17 16.42
C PRO A 80 11.48 -5.65 16.73
N ARG A 81 11.17 -6.03 17.98
CA ARG A 81 11.09 -7.44 18.39
C ARG A 81 10.33 -8.36 17.40
N ASP A 82 9.45 -7.76 16.62
CA ASP A 82 8.67 -8.32 15.52
C ASP A 82 9.45 -8.74 14.24
N PHE A 83 10.59 -8.11 13.94
CA PHE A 83 11.47 -8.53 12.85
C PHE A 83 12.23 -9.83 13.16
N ARG A 84 12.33 -10.26 14.43
CA ARG A 84 12.86 -11.60 14.77
C ARG A 84 11.92 -12.74 14.35
N ARG A 85 10.69 -12.44 13.92
CA ARG A 85 9.78 -13.38 13.28
C ARG A 85 9.76 -13.27 11.76
N LEU A 86 10.60 -12.41 11.18
CA LEU A 86 11.05 -12.60 9.80
C LEU A 86 12.35 -13.38 9.93
N PRO A 87 12.42 -14.65 9.51
CA PRO A 87 13.69 -15.34 9.45
C PRO A 87 14.65 -14.46 8.67
N ASP A 88 15.82 -14.16 9.25
CA ASP A 88 16.96 -13.50 8.60
C ASP A 88 17.55 -14.35 7.43
N ALA A 89 16.74 -15.23 6.84
CA ALA A 89 17.02 -16.06 5.69
C ALA A 89 15.82 -15.97 4.72
N ASP A 90 16.04 -15.28 3.61
CA ASP A 90 15.27 -15.41 2.37
C ASP A 90 13.74 -15.25 2.45
N THR A 91 13.27 -14.09 2.91
CA THR A 91 11.83 -13.73 2.87
C THR A 91 11.29 -13.48 1.45
N GLY A 92 12.15 -13.47 0.43
CA GLY A 92 11.78 -13.15 -0.96
C GLY A 92 11.32 -11.71 -1.20
N LEU A 93 11.19 -10.87 -0.16
CA LEU A 93 10.70 -9.48 -0.27
C LEU A 93 11.78 -8.54 -0.81
N SER A 94 11.43 -7.70 -1.78
CA SER A 94 12.35 -6.68 -2.27
C SER A 94 12.72 -5.66 -1.18
N PRO A 95 13.86 -4.97 -1.32
CA PRO A 95 14.19 -3.83 -0.47
C PRO A 95 13.12 -2.73 -0.50
N GLU A 96 12.44 -2.51 -1.63
CA GLU A 96 11.38 -1.50 -1.79
C GLU A 96 10.16 -1.83 -0.94
N LEU A 97 9.74 -3.10 -0.95
CA LEU A 97 8.59 -3.55 -0.19
C LEU A 97 8.88 -3.50 1.30
N ARG A 98 10.07 -3.91 1.72
CA ARG A 98 10.53 -3.76 3.11
C ARG A 98 10.52 -2.30 3.56
N ASP A 99 10.92 -1.38 2.70
CA ASP A 99 10.83 0.06 3.00
C ASP A 99 9.41 0.55 3.12
N ALA A 100 8.53 0.12 2.21
CA ALA A 100 7.14 0.52 2.23
C ALA A 100 6.47 0.07 3.55
N ILE A 101 6.74 -1.16 3.98
CA ILE A 101 6.27 -1.72 5.25
C ILE A 101 6.84 -0.91 6.42
N ALA A 102 8.16 -0.68 6.46
CA ALA A 102 8.81 0.07 7.53
C ALA A 102 8.27 1.51 7.65
N ARG A 103 8.08 2.22 6.53
CA ARG A 103 7.47 3.56 6.52
C ARG A 103 6.03 3.54 7.00
N SER A 104 5.26 2.50 6.66
CA SER A 104 3.87 2.38 7.07
C SER A 104 3.73 2.08 8.56
N ARG A 105 4.62 1.24 9.12
CA ARG A 105 4.75 1.03 10.57
C ARG A 105 5.10 2.33 11.28
N GLN A 106 6.14 3.04 10.83
CA GLN A 106 6.50 4.33 11.43
C GLN A 106 5.35 5.34 11.38
N ARG A 107 4.62 5.41 10.26
CA ARG A 107 3.46 6.29 10.13
C ARG A 107 2.36 5.95 11.14
N ARG A 108 2.11 4.66 11.38
CA ARG A 108 1.16 4.22 12.39
C ARG A 108 1.60 4.67 13.79
N GLU A 109 2.86 4.47 14.15
CA GLU A 109 3.39 4.94 15.44
C GLU A 109 3.30 6.46 15.57
N ASP A 110 3.71 7.20 14.54
CA ASP A 110 3.58 8.66 14.50
C ASP A 110 2.09 9.08 14.67
N ALA A 111 1.14 8.35 14.10
CA ALA A 111 -0.29 8.62 14.25
C ALA A 111 -0.79 8.38 15.68
N LEU A 112 -0.28 7.33 16.35
CA LEU A 112 -0.60 7.03 17.74
C LEU A 112 -0.08 8.14 18.66
N ASP A 113 1.15 8.60 18.45
CA ASP A 113 1.76 9.70 19.21
C ASP A 113 0.99 11.00 19.01
N LEU A 114 0.65 11.34 17.76
CA LEU A 114 -0.17 12.52 17.45
C LEU A 114 -1.56 12.45 18.09
N ALA A 115 -2.21 11.28 18.07
CA ALA A 115 -3.51 11.12 18.71
C ALA A 115 -3.44 11.32 20.24
N VAL A 116 -2.34 10.89 20.88
CA VAL A 116 -2.09 11.17 22.31
C VAL A 116 -1.90 12.66 22.55
N LEU A 117 -1.08 13.33 21.75
CA LEU A 117 -0.83 14.78 21.87
C LEU A 117 -2.10 15.62 21.66
N LEU A 118 -3.00 15.17 20.78
CA LEU A 118 -4.26 15.83 20.47
C LEU A 118 -5.42 15.44 21.41
N GLU A 119 -5.18 14.55 22.38
CA GLU A 119 -6.23 13.96 23.22
C GLU A 119 -7.38 13.33 22.41
N GLN A 120 -7.09 12.85 21.19
CA GLN A 120 -8.06 12.23 20.31
C GLN A 120 -8.20 10.72 20.59
N PRO A 121 -9.40 10.16 20.42
CA PRO A 121 -9.61 8.73 20.64
C PRO A 121 -8.85 7.90 19.61
N ARG A 122 -8.07 6.92 20.09
CA ARG A 122 -7.41 5.93 19.23
C ARG A 122 -8.41 4.81 18.90
N ASN A 123 -9.26 5.07 17.91
CA ASN A 123 -10.31 4.14 17.52
C ASN A 123 -9.72 2.85 16.95
N ALA A 124 -10.36 1.73 17.28
CA ALA A 124 -10.15 0.45 16.63
C ALA A 124 -11.13 0.30 15.46
N PHE A 125 -10.79 -0.54 14.48
CA PHE A 125 -11.71 -0.86 13.39
C PHE A 125 -13.01 -1.50 13.93
N GLY A 126 -12.88 -2.38 14.92
CA GLY A 126 -14.00 -2.92 15.70
C GLY A 126 -14.79 -4.05 15.01
N VAL A 127 -14.44 -4.43 13.78
CA VAL A 127 -14.97 -5.62 13.12
C VAL A 127 -13.96 -6.75 13.30
N VAL A 128 -14.41 -7.85 13.90
CA VAL A 128 -13.60 -9.06 14.15
C VAL A 128 -14.35 -10.28 13.63
N ALA A 129 -13.66 -11.20 12.97
CA ALA A 129 -14.22 -12.45 12.47
C ALA A 129 -13.18 -13.57 12.49
N THR A 130 -13.64 -14.79 12.27
CA THR A 130 -12.79 -15.94 11.99
C THR A 130 -12.99 -16.37 10.54
N ILE A 131 -12.10 -17.21 10.00
CA ILE A 131 -12.19 -17.70 8.62
C ILE A 131 -13.41 -18.62 8.39
N GLU A 132 -14.00 -19.14 9.47
CA GLU A 132 -15.21 -19.96 9.44
C GLU A 132 -16.50 -19.13 9.30
N ALA A 133 -16.44 -17.80 9.44
CA ALA A 133 -17.58 -16.93 9.23
C ALA A 133 -18.09 -17.03 7.78
N ALA A 134 -19.38 -16.78 7.54
CA ALA A 134 -19.88 -16.61 6.18
C ALA A 134 -19.28 -15.33 5.57
N PRO A 135 -18.72 -15.38 4.33
CA PRO A 135 -18.19 -14.19 3.67
C PRO A 135 -19.21 -13.04 3.57
N GLU A 136 -20.49 -13.38 3.35
CA GLU A 136 -21.61 -12.45 3.27
C GLU A 136 -21.84 -11.70 4.58
N ASP A 137 -21.86 -12.42 5.71
CA ASP A 137 -22.07 -11.81 7.02
C ASP A 137 -20.92 -10.84 7.38
N LEU A 138 -19.67 -11.20 7.06
CA LEU A 138 -18.53 -10.32 7.29
C LEU A 138 -18.56 -9.11 6.35
N ALA A 139 -18.93 -9.31 5.08
CA ALA A 139 -19.06 -8.23 4.12
C ALA A 139 -20.11 -7.19 4.57
N ASP A 140 -21.26 -7.64 5.05
CA ASP A 140 -22.32 -6.76 5.57
C ASP A 140 -21.86 -5.99 6.81
N ARG A 141 -21.14 -6.65 7.74
CA ARG A 141 -20.57 -5.98 8.92
C ARG A 141 -19.50 -4.94 8.56
N ILE A 142 -18.61 -5.26 7.62
CA ILE A 142 -17.61 -4.31 7.12
C ILE A 142 -18.32 -3.12 6.47
N ARG A 143 -19.31 -3.36 5.62
CA ARG A 143 -20.04 -2.30 4.93
C ARG A 143 -20.83 -1.41 5.90
N ALA A 144 -21.50 -2.01 6.88
CA ALA A 144 -22.19 -1.31 7.95
C ALA A 144 -21.22 -0.46 8.79
N ARG A 145 -20.02 -0.98 9.07
CA ARG A 145 -18.98 -0.23 9.78
C ARG A 145 -18.51 0.98 9.00
N VAL A 146 -18.20 0.79 7.71
CA VAL A 146 -17.75 1.85 6.79
C VAL A 146 -18.84 2.91 6.55
N GLY A 147 -20.11 2.55 6.72
CA GLY A 147 -21.23 3.50 6.69
C GLY A 147 -21.67 3.90 5.28
N ILE A 148 -21.23 3.19 4.24
CA ILE A 148 -21.52 3.52 2.83
C ILE A 148 -22.56 2.53 2.29
N GLY A 149 -23.75 3.05 2.01
CA GLY A 149 -24.86 2.26 1.47
C GLY A 149 -24.63 1.81 0.02
N LEU A 150 -25.34 0.77 -0.42
CA LEU A 150 -25.28 0.31 -1.81
C LEU A 150 -25.76 1.39 -2.78
N ASN A 151 -26.90 2.02 -2.50
CA ASN A 151 -27.47 3.06 -3.35
C ASN A 151 -26.49 4.23 -3.54
N GLU A 152 -25.75 4.61 -2.50
CA GLU A 152 -24.75 5.65 -2.58
C GLU A 152 -23.61 5.25 -3.53
N GLN A 153 -23.02 4.07 -3.33
CA GLN A 153 -21.96 3.53 -4.19
C GLN A 153 -22.37 3.51 -5.67
N LEU A 154 -23.60 3.10 -5.96
CA LEU A 154 -24.11 3.01 -7.33
C LEU A 154 -24.23 4.36 -8.05
N THR A 155 -24.18 5.48 -7.33
CA THR A 155 -24.16 6.82 -7.95
C THR A 155 -22.77 7.22 -8.44
N TRP A 156 -21.72 6.53 -7.98
CA TRP A 156 -20.34 6.89 -8.31
C TRP A 156 -19.95 6.35 -9.68
N ARG A 157 -19.86 7.25 -10.66
CA ARG A 157 -19.43 6.92 -12.03
C ARG A 157 -17.92 7.10 -12.25
N GLU A 158 -17.28 7.92 -11.43
CA GLU A 158 -15.88 8.30 -11.57
C GLU A 158 -15.01 7.47 -10.61
N GLN A 159 -14.04 6.73 -11.16
CA GLN A 159 -13.26 5.74 -10.40
C GLN A 159 -12.38 6.33 -9.28
N TYR A 160 -11.86 7.55 -9.45
CA TYR A 160 -11.10 8.21 -8.39
C TYR A 160 -12.02 8.73 -7.29
N ALA A 161 -13.26 9.12 -7.60
CA ALA A 161 -14.27 9.48 -6.63
C ALA A 161 -14.67 8.27 -5.78
N ALA A 162 -14.93 7.13 -6.42
CA ALA A 162 -15.20 5.89 -5.71
C ALA A 162 -14.05 5.50 -4.77
N LEU A 163 -12.80 5.57 -5.25
CA LEU A 163 -11.63 5.31 -4.39
C LEU A 163 -11.58 6.28 -3.21
N ARG A 164 -11.74 7.60 -3.43
CA ARG A 164 -11.71 8.60 -2.36
C ARG A 164 -12.78 8.33 -1.31
N ASN A 165 -14.04 8.16 -1.72
CA ASN A 165 -15.17 7.94 -0.82
C ASN A 165 -14.96 6.67 0.02
N TRP A 166 -14.50 5.57 -0.60
CA TRP A 166 -14.18 4.35 0.14
C TRP A 166 -13.03 4.55 1.14
N THR A 167 -11.94 5.21 0.74
CA THR A 167 -10.82 5.47 1.66
C THR A 167 -11.23 6.36 2.82
N GLU A 168 -12.08 7.36 2.59
CA GLU A 168 -12.57 8.27 3.64
C GLU A 168 -13.51 7.56 4.61
N GLY A 169 -14.42 6.72 4.11
CA GLY A 169 -15.28 5.89 4.98
C GLY A 169 -14.48 4.91 5.83
N VAL A 170 -13.44 4.28 5.26
CA VAL A 170 -12.53 3.40 6.01
C VAL A 170 -11.72 4.18 7.05
N GLU A 171 -11.19 5.36 6.69
CA GLU A 171 -10.48 6.25 7.61
C GLU A 171 -11.36 6.73 8.78
N ALA A 172 -12.63 7.03 8.53
CA ALA A 172 -13.60 7.41 9.56
C ALA A 172 -13.86 6.29 10.58
N CYS A 173 -13.56 5.03 10.24
CA CYS A 173 -13.71 3.87 11.12
C CYS A 173 -12.51 3.64 12.04
N GLY A 174 -11.48 4.48 11.99
CA GLY A 174 -10.25 4.33 12.76
C GLY A 174 -9.18 3.47 12.06
N VAL A 175 -9.23 3.33 10.72
CA VAL A 175 -8.22 2.61 9.94
C VAL A 175 -7.43 3.61 9.10
N LEU A 176 -6.12 3.71 9.30
CA LEU A 176 -5.28 4.57 8.48
C LEU A 176 -5.16 4.01 7.05
N VAL A 177 -5.26 4.85 6.03
CA VAL A 177 -5.05 4.42 4.64
C VAL A 177 -3.91 5.21 4.02
N SER A 178 -2.88 4.54 3.50
CA SER A 178 -1.74 5.20 2.87
C SER A 178 -1.42 4.58 1.49
N GLN A 179 -0.57 5.23 0.70
CA GLN A 179 -0.13 4.68 -0.59
C GLN A 179 1.40 4.68 -0.72
N PHE A 180 1.94 3.61 -1.28
CA PHE A 180 3.34 3.51 -1.70
C PHE A 180 3.44 3.47 -3.22
N SER A 181 4.56 3.89 -3.81
CA SER A 181 4.73 3.87 -5.28
C SER A 181 6.10 3.38 -5.72
N ASP A 182 6.95 2.93 -4.80
CA ASP A 182 8.30 2.48 -5.12
C ASP A 182 8.36 0.99 -5.53
N VAL A 183 7.30 0.24 -5.20
CA VAL A 183 7.19 -1.21 -5.44
C VAL A 183 6.44 -1.46 -6.76
N ASP A 184 6.75 -2.55 -7.46
CA ASP A 184 6.02 -2.95 -8.66
C ASP A 184 4.63 -3.54 -8.30
N VAL A 185 3.62 -3.33 -9.15
CA VAL A 185 2.26 -3.86 -8.90
C VAL A 185 2.24 -5.39 -8.92
N SER A 186 3.13 -6.01 -9.72
CA SER A 186 3.28 -7.47 -9.77
C SER A 186 3.89 -8.07 -8.50
N GLU A 187 4.65 -7.27 -7.75
CA GLU A 187 5.25 -7.69 -6.47
C GLU A 187 4.26 -7.53 -5.31
N ALA A 188 3.65 -6.35 -5.18
CA ALA A 188 2.67 -6.10 -4.14
C ALA A 188 1.63 -5.07 -4.58
N ARG A 189 0.35 -5.43 -4.46
CA ARG A 189 -0.79 -4.53 -4.70
C ARG A 189 -1.17 -3.72 -3.46
N GLY A 190 -0.89 -4.26 -2.28
CA GLY A 190 -1.14 -3.64 -0.99
C GLY A 190 -0.66 -4.55 0.14
N PHE A 191 -0.80 -4.08 1.37
CA PHE A 191 -0.62 -4.85 2.60
C PHE A 191 -1.33 -4.16 3.76
N SER A 192 -1.51 -4.87 4.87
CA SER A 192 -2.12 -4.36 6.10
C SER A 192 -1.21 -4.52 7.32
N ILE A 193 -1.38 -3.62 8.28
CA ILE A 193 -0.85 -3.68 9.64
C ILE A 193 -2.07 -3.77 10.55
N GLY A 194 -2.32 -4.97 11.10
CA GLY A 194 -3.53 -5.29 11.86
C GLY A 194 -3.55 -4.79 13.30
N ASP A 195 -2.41 -4.33 13.81
CA ASP A 195 -2.25 -3.91 15.20
C ASP A 195 -3.25 -2.82 15.58
N GLN A 196 -3.99 -3.06 16.66
CA GLN A 196 -4.94 -2.10 17.22
C GLN A 196 -4.29 -1.33 18.39
N PRO A 197 -4.69 -0.08 18.65
CA PRO A 197 -5.62 0.74 17.85
C PRO A 197 -4.96 1.30 16.58
N LEU A 198 -5.73 1.98 15.71
CA LEU A 198 -5.27 2.56 14.44
C LEU A 198 -4.55 1.55 13.52
N PRO A 199 -5.19 0.46 13.10
CA PRO A 199 -4.65 -0.40 12.05
C PRO A 199 -4.45 0.40 10.76
N LEU A 200 -3.60 -0.09 9.86
CA LEU A 200 -3.25 0.61 8.63
C LEU A 200 -3.37 -0.30 7.42
N VAL A 201 -3.97 0.21 6.35
CA VAL A 201 -3.92 -0.37 5.01
C VAL A 201 -3.02 0.48 4.11
N ALA A 202 -2.05 -0.16 3.45
CA ALA A 202 -1.17 0.48 2.48
C ALA A 202 -1.49 -0.05 1.08
N LEU A 203 -1.80 0.85 0.14
CA LEU A 203 -2.15 0.49 -1.24
C LEU A 203 -1.01 0.85 -2.20
N ASN A 204 -0.79 0.04 -3.24
CA ASN A 204 0.15 0.40 -4.28
C ASN A 204 -0.44 1.49 -5.19
N GLY A 205 0.10 2.70 -5.07
CA GLY A 205 -0.34 3.87 -5.81
C GLY A 205 -0.22 3.75 -7.34
N LYS A 206 0.63 2.84 -7.85
CA LYS A 206 0.74 2.52 -9.28
C LYS A 206 -0.43 1.67 -9.81
N ASP A 207 -1.18 1.00 -8.94
CA ASP A 207 -2.33 0.22 -9.36
C ASP A 207 -3.52 1.13 -9.73
N SER A 208 -4.42 0.60 -10.54
CA SER A 208 -5.61 1.32 -10.99
C SER A 208 -6.53 1.68 -9.81
N PRO A 209 -7.32 2.77 -9.89
CA PRO A 209 -8.22 3.14 -8.79
C PRO A 209 -9.21 2.03 -8.40
N ARG A 210 -9.79 1.33 -9.38
CA ARG A 210 -10.71 0.21 -9.17
C ARG A 210 -10.04 -0.99 -8.50
N ALA A 211 -8.80 -1.31 -8.89
CA ALA A 211 -8.05 -2.38 -8.23
C ALA A 211 -7.66 -2.00 -6.79
N LYS A 212 -7.27 -0.75 -6.55
CA LYS A 212 -7.00 -0.24 -5.19
C LYS A 212 -8.21 -0.35 -4.26
N VAL A 213 -9.42 -0.11 -4.76
CA VAL A 213 -10.66 -0.32 -3.98
C VAL A 213 -10.82 -1.80 -3.60
N PHE A 214 -10.58 -2.73 -4.53
CA PHE A 214 -10.63 -4.16 -4.22
C PHE A 214 -9.58 -4.55 -3.17
N THR A 215 -8.33 -4.14 -3.37
CA THR A 215 -7.23 -4.37 -2.41
C THR A 215 -7.57 -3.78 -1.04
N LEU A 216 -8.15 -2.58 -0.95
CA LEU A 216 -8.55 -1.97 0.32
C LEU A 216 -9.44 -2.90 1.15
N PHE A 217 -10.47 -3.49 0.54
CA PHE A 217 -11.38 -4.39 1.24
C PHE A 217 -10.79 -5.77 1.50
N HIS A 218 -9.92 -6.24 0.63
CA HIS A 218 -9.14 -7.46 0.85
C HIS A 218 -8.28 -7.31 2.12
N GLU A 219 -7.50 -6.23 2.21
CA GLU A 219 -6.67 -5.92 3.39
C GLU A 219 -7.49 -5.64 4.65
N LEU A 220 -8.65 -4.99 4.51
CA LEU A 220 -9.56 -4.77 5.63
C LEU A 220 -10.15 -6.08 6.18
N THR A 221 -10.31 -7.08 5.32
CA THR A 221 -10.71 -8.43 5.72
C THR A 221 -9.58 -9.11 6.50
N HIS A 222 -8.32 -8.98 6.07
CA HIS A 222 -7.16 -9.45 6.84
C HIS A 222 -7.12 -8.85 8.25
N ILE A 223 -7.33 -7.53 8.36
CA ILE A 223 -7.43 -6.84 9.66
C ILE A 223 -8.56 -7.44 10.50
N SER A 224 -9.72 -7.72 9.91
CA SER A 224 -10.87 -8.30 10.61
C SER A 224 -10.61 -9.72 11.13
N LEU A 225 -9.78 -10.49 10.45
CA LEU A 225 -9.36 -11.83 10.87
C LEU A 225 -8.26 -11.81 11.94
N GLY A 226 -7.70 -10.64 12.26
CA GLY A 226 -6.48 -10.54 13.07
C GLY A 226 -5.25 -11.13 12.36
N ALA A 227 -5.34 -11.41 11.06
CA ALA A 227 -4.22 -11.89 10.27
C ALA A 227 -3.38 -10.67 9.85
N THR A 228 -2.20 -10.48 10.44
CA THR A 228 -1.29 -9.43 9.98
C THR A 228 -0.74 -9.82 8.60
N GLY A 229 -0.99 -8.98 7.58
CA GLY A 229 -0.77 -9.28 6.16
C GLY A 229 0.70 -9.40 5.71
N VAL A 230 1.66 -9.52 6.63
CA VAL A 230 3.09 -9.68 6.27
C VAL A 230 3.82 -10.72 7.13
N CYS A 231 3.40 -10.97 8.38
CA CYS A 231 4.23 -11.76 9.31
C CYS A 231 3.51 -12.97 9.95
N ASP A 232 2.23 -12.88 10.33
CA ASP A 232 1.62 -13.96 11.15
C ASP A 232 1.24 -15.22 10.39
N LEU A 233 1.27 -15.19 9.06
CA LEU A 233 0.91 -16.36 8.26
C LEU A 233 2.04 -17.40 8.19
N HIS A 234 3.27 -17.10 8.61
CA HIS A 234 4.44 -17.98 8.44
C HIS A 234 4.44 -19.28 9.26
N ASP A 235 3.65 -19.36 10.33
CA ASP A 235 3.47 -20.60 11.10
C ASP A 235 2.29 -21.47 10.59
N SER A 236 1.58 -21.00 9.56
CA SER A 236 0.43 -21.71 8.98
C SER A 236 0.83 -22.39 7.67
N GLY A 237 0.54 -23.68 7.53
CA GLY A 237 0.81 -24.42 6.28
C GLY A 237 0.19 -23.74 5.05
N ASP A 238 0.79 -23.94 3.88
CA ASP A 238 0.44 -23.25 2.62
C ASP A 238 -1.07 -23.33 2.27
N ASP A 239 -1.75 -24.41 2.63
CA ASP A 239 -3.18 -24.60 2.42
C ASP A 239 -4.03 -23.62 3.25
N TYR A 240 -3.67 -23.38 4.51
CA TYR A 240 -4.39 -22.42 5.37
C TYR A 240 -4.26 -20.98 4.85
N ARG A 241 -3.06 -20.62 4.38
CA ARG A 241 -2.82 -19.32 3.74
C ARG A 241 -3.69 -19.15 2.50
N ALA A 242 -3.70 -20.15 1.62
CA ALA A 242 -4.53 -20.13 0.42
C ALA A 242 -6.03 -20.01 0.74
N ARG A 243 -6.49 -20.64 1.83
CA ARG A 243 -7.86 -20.48 2.33
C ARG A 243 -8.15 -19.06 2.81
N ILE A 244 -7.25 -18.44 3.58
CA ILE A 244 -7.39 -17.03 4.00
C ILE A 244 -7.48 -16.11 2.78
N GLU A 245 -6.54 -16.24 1.84
CA GLU A 245 -6.52 -15.43 0.62
C GLU A 245 -7.82 -15.57 -0.19
N THR A 246 -8.32 -16.81 -0.30
CA THR A 246 -9.60 -17.07 -0.96
C THR A 246 -10.75 -16.42 -0.23
N PHE A 247 -10.78 -16.51 1.10
CA PHE A 247 -11.80 -15.89 1.95
C PHE A 247 -11.78 -14.35 1.85
N CYS A 248 -10.61 -13.72 1.97
CA CYS A 248 -10.44 -12.28 1.81
C CYS A 248 -10.93 -11.80 0.44
N ASN A 249 -10.64 -12.55 -0.62
CA ASN A 249 -11.16 -12.26 -1.96
C ASN A 249 -12.68 -12.36 -2.07
N LEU A 250 -13.29 -13.37 -1.43
CA LEU A 250 -14.74 -13.53 -1.41
C LEU A 250 -15.42 -12.37 -0.67
N VAL A 251 -14.93 -12.02 0.52
CA VAL A 251 -15.46 -10.91 1.32
C VAL A 251 -15.30 -9.59 0.58
N ALA A 252 -14.12 -9.28 0.04
CA ALA A 252 -13.90 -8.05 -0.71
C ALA A 252 -14.84 -7.92 -1.92
N ALA A 253 -15.07 -9.03 -2.64
CA ALA A 253 -15.97 -9.06 -3.78
C ALA A 253 -17.44 -8.93 -3.37
N GLU A 254 -17.83 -9.51 -2.23
CA GLU A 254 -19.18 -9.39 -1.66
C GLU A 254 -19.46 -7.98 -1.13
N VAL A 255 -18.50 -7.34 -0.43
CA VAL A 255 -18.62 -5.94 0.02
C VAL A 255 -18.90 -5.02 -1.17
N LEU A 256 -18.15 -5.17 -2.25
CA LEU A 256 -18.20 -4.27 -3.40
C LEU A 256 -19.35 -4.56 -4.35
N VAL A 257 -19.70 -5.83 -4.53
CA VAL A 257 -20.69 -6.27 -5.51
C VAL A 257 -21.61 -7.31 -4.87
N PRO A 258 -22.50 -6.92 -3.93
CA PRO A 258 -23.30 -7.88 -3.17
C PRO A 258 -24.15 -8.81 -4.06
N ARG A 259 -24.37 -10.05 -3.62
CA ARG A 259 -25.07 -11.08 -4.41
C ARG A 259 -26.43 -10.62 -4.91
N ALA A 260 -27.25 -10.12 -3.99
CA ALA A 260 -28.58 -9.61 -4.31
C ALA A 260 -28.53 -8.42 -5.28
N ALA A 261 -27.50 -7.57 -5.15
CA ALA A 261 -27.34 -6.38 -5.98
C ALA A 261 -27.01 -6.71 -7.43
N ILE A 262 -26.07 -7.62 -7.67
CA ILE A 262 -25.67 -8.00 -9.04
C ILE A 262 -26.75 -8.85 -9.72
N LEU A 263 -27.34 -9.81 -9.01
CA LEU A 263 -28.39 -10.67 -9.57
C LEU A 263 -29.70 -9.91 -9.84
N GLY A 264 -29.93 -8.81 -9.11
CA GLY A 264 -31.06 -7.91 -9.33
C GLY A 264 -30.87 -6.89 -10.45
N GLN A 265 -29.70 -6.83 -11.11
CA GLN A 265 -29.54 -5.97 -12.29
C GLN A 265 -30.31 -6.54 -13.47
N ASP A 266 -31.06 -5.71 -14.20
CA ASP A 266 -31.86 -6.14 -15.35
C ASP A 266 -31.03 -6.87 -16.41
N VAL A 267 -29.85 -6.34 -16.75
CA VAL A 267 -28.85 -6.97 -17.62
C VAL A 267 -28.50 -8.39 -17.17
N VAL A 268 -28.45 -8.67 -15.86
CA VAL A 268 -28.11 -9.99 -15.33
C VAL A 268 -29.31 -10.91 -15.20
N ALA A 269 -30.47 -10.39 -14.79
CA ALA A 269 -31.69 -11.15 -14.65
C ALA A 269 -32.24 -11.64 -16.00
N THR A 270 -32.09 -10.82 -17.04
CA THR A 270 -32.58 -11.12 -18.40
C THR A 270 -31.57 -11.91 -19.24
N HIS A 271 -30.29 -11.91 -18.85
CA HIS A 271 -29.25 -12.64 -19.56
C HIS A 271 -29.59 -14.13 -19.70
N ARG A 272 -29.29 -14.70 -20.87
CA ARG A 272 -29.46 -16.12 -21.17
C ARG A 272 -28.17 -16.64 -21.79
N GLY A 273 -27.60 -17.66 -21.17
CA GLY A 273 -26.35 -18.28 -21.61
C GLY A 273 -25.20 -18.01 -20.66
N VAL A 274 -23.99 -18.26 -21.15
CA VAL A 274 -22.74 -18.16 -20.39
C VAL A 274 -21.75 -17.15 -20.98
N GLU A 275 -22.08 -16.58 -22.13
CA GLU A 275 -21.26 -15.66 -22.92
C GLU A 275 -21.78 -14.25 -22.72
N TRP A 276 -20.91 -13.30 -22.43
CA TRP A 276 -21.29 -11.91 -22.14
C TRP A 276 -20.66 -10.93 -23.12
N ASP A 277 -21.42 -9.90 -23.48
CA ASP A 277 -20.92 -8.79 -24.26
C ASP A 277 -20.02 -7.87 -23.42
N ASP A 278 -18.99 -7.29 -24.06
CA ASP A 278 -18.06 -6.36 -23.40
C ASP A 278 -18.77 -5.10 -22.89
N ASP A 279 -19.88 -4.71 -23.52
CA ASP A 279 -20.67 -3.55 -23.13
C ASP A 279 -21.44 -3.78 -21.83
N ASP A 280 -22.07 -4.94 -21.66
CA ASP A 280 -22.73 -5.35 -20.42
C ASP A 280 -21.75 -5.42 -19.25
N ILE A 281 -20.58 -6.03 -19.47
CA ILE A 281 -19.52 -6.11 -18.45
C ILE A 281 -19.04 -4.70 -18.08
N ARG A 282 -18.89 -3.80 -19.05
CA ARG A 282 -18.47 -2.43 -18.81
C ARG A 282 -19.54 -1.63 -18.08
N GLU A 283 -20.82 -1.83 -18.40
CA GLU A 283 -21.94 -1.23 -17.70
C GLU A 283 -21.93 -1.64 -16.23
N LEU A 284 -21.90 -2.93 -15.95
CA LEU A 284 -21.85 -3.47 -14.59
C LEU A 284 -20.63 -2.96 -13.82
N ALA A 285 -19.44 -2.98 -14.44
CA ALA A 285 -18.21 -2.52 -13.80
C ALA A 285 -18.25 -1.02 -13.47
N THR A 286 -18.86 -0.22 -14.35
CA THR A 286 -19.04 1.22 -14.12
C THR A 286 -20.07 1.47 -13.03
N ARG A 287 -21.18 0.74 -13.05
CA ARG A 287 -22.26 0.84 -12.07
C ARG A 287 -21.81 0.49 -10.65
N PHE A 288 -21.03 -0.56 -10.49
CA PHE A 288 -20.47 -0.96 -9.18
C PHE A 288 -19.15 -0.25 -8.86
N SER A 289 -18.59 0.55 -9.77
CA SER A 289 -17.28 1.20 -9.61
C SER A 289 -16.13 0.21 -9.34
N VAL A 290 -16.16 -0.96 -9.97
CA VAL A 290 -15.13 -2.02 -9.85
C VAL A 290 -14.50 -2.36 -11.21
N SER A 291 -13.48 -3.22 -11.22
CA SER A 291 -12.86 -3.69 -12.46
C SER A 291 -13.75 -4.70 -13.21
N HIS A 292 -13.52 -4.88 -14.51
CA HIS A 292 -14.20 -5.92 -15.29
C HIS A 292 -13.91 -7.32 -14.73
N GLU A 293 -12.71 -7.57 -14.21
CA GLU A 293 -12.33 -8.87 -13.62
C GLU A 293 -13.17 -9.18 -12.37
N VAL A 294 -13.48 -8.18 -11.53
CA VAL A 294 -14.36 -8.37 -10.36
C VAL A 294 -15.77 -8.76 -10.81
N ILE A 295 -16.34 -8.07 -11.80
CA ILE A 295 -17.66 -8.44 -12.35
C ILE A 295 -17.66 -9.85 -12.91
N LEU A 296 -16.70 -10.18 -13.77
CA LEU A 296 -16.57 -11.52 -14.34
C LEU A 296 -16.43 -12.61 -13.28
N ARG A 297 -15.65 -12.35 -12.23
CA ARG A 297 -15.49 -13.28 -11.11
C ARG A 297 -16.81 -13.48 -10.37
N ARG A 298 -17.58 -12.42 -10.13
CA ARG A 298 -18.90 -12.50 -9.47
C ARG A 298 -19.94 -13.23 -10.31
N LEU A 299 -19.98 -12.96 -11.62
CA LEU A 299 -20.82 -13.71 -12.55
C LEU A 299 -20.46 -15.20 -12.55
N LEU A 300 -19.18 -15.54 -12.49
CA LEU A 300 -18.72 -16.93 -12.40
C LEU A 300 -19.13 -17.57 -11.07
N THR A 301 -18.92 -16.89 -9.94
CA THR A 301 -19.31 -17.36 -8.60
C THR A 301 -20.81 -17.66 -8.51
N PHE A 302 -21.65 -16.92 -9.24
CA PHE A 302 -23.11 -17.14 -9.25
C PHE A 302 -23.62 -17.92 -10.46
N GLU A 303 -22.73 -18.65 -11.13
CA GLU A 303 -23.08 -19.55 -12.24
C GLU A 303 -23.83 -18.81 -13.37
N ARG A 304 -23.52 -17.52 -13.56
CA ARG A 304 -24.02 -16.68 -14.66
C ARG A 304 -23.08 -16.65 -15.86
N THR A 305 -21.94 -17.32 -15.76
CA THR A 305 -21.00 -17.53 -16.86
C THR A 305 -20.24 -18.85 -16.65
N SER A 306 -19.37 -19.20 -17.60
CA SER A 306 -18.56 -20.43 -17.55
C SER A 306 -17.11 -20.13 -17.19
N GLN A 307 -16.43 -21.14 -16.65
CA GLN A 307 -14.99 -21.06 -16.35
C GLN A 307 -14.15 -20.79 -17.62
N SER A 308 -14.55 -21.34 -18.77
CA SER A 308 -13.90 -21.10 -20.06
C SER A 308 -14.04 -19.65 -20.51
N PHE A 309 -15.26 -19.09 -20.43
CA PHE A 309 -15.51 -17.69 -20.74
C PHE A 309 -14.68 -16.74 -19.84
N TYR A 310 -14.73 -16.98 -18.52
CA TYR A 310 -13.97 -16.20 -17.54
C TYR A 310 -12.47 -16.18 -17.87
N ARG A 311 -11.85 -17.34 -18.11
CA ARG A 311 -10.42 -17.43 -18.42
C ARG A 311 -10.06 -16.66 -19.70
N ARG A 312 -10.85 -16.85 -20.76
CA ARG A 312 -10.65 -16.17 -22.04
C ARG A 312 -10.72 -14.65 -21.89
N LYS A 313 -11.77 -14.13 -21.24
CA LYS A 313 -11.95 -12.68 -21.03
C LYS A 313 -10.90 -12.08 -20.11
N ARG A 314 -10.47 -12.81 -19.07
CA ARG A 314 -9.40 -12.38 -18.18
C ARG A 314 -8.08 -12.19 -18.92
N GLU A 315 -7.72 -13.13 -19.79
CA GLU A 315 -6.52 -13.01 -20.63
C GLU A 315 -6.64 -11.85 -21.62
N GLU A 316 -7.81 -11.69 -22.23
CA GLU A 316 -8.09 -10.57 -23.14
C GLU A 316 -7.89 -9.21 -22.45
N TYR A 317 -8.50 -9.00 -21.27
CA TYR A 317 -8.36 -7.76 -20.52
C TYR A 317 -6.95 -7.54 -20.00
N ARG A 318 -6.23 -8.59 -19.61
CA ARG A 318 -4.82 -8.49 -19.21
C ARG A 318 -3.96 -7.97 -20.36
N ARG A 319 -4.11 -8.54 -21.57
CA ARG A 319 -3.37 -8.07 -22.76
C ARG A 319 -3.71 -6.63 -23.12
N ARG A 320 -5.00 -6.24 -23.05
CA ARG A 320 -5.42 -4.85 -23.31
C ARG A 320 -4.73 -3.86 -22.35
N LEU A 321 -4.59 -4.23 -21.07
CA LEU A 321 -3.90 -3.42 -20.06
C LEU A 321 -2.39 -3.31 -20.33
N GLU A 322 -1.75 -4.40 -20.76
CA GLU A 322 -0.33 -4.40 -21.15
C GLU A 322 -0.05 -3.50 -22.36
N THR A 323 -1.00 -3.43 -23.31
CA THR A 323 -0.89 -2.58 -24.51
C THR A 323 -1.31 -1.13 -24.29
N SER A 324 -2.06 -0.83 -23.23
CA SER A 324 -2.48 0.53 -22.94
C SER A 324 -1.34 1.30 -22.29
N GLU A 325 -0.82 2.31 -22.97
CA GLU A 325 0.12 3.25 -22.35
C GLU A 325 -0.57 3.93 -21.16
N SER A 326 0.10 3.89 -20.00
CA SER A 326 -0.38 4.60 -18.82
C SER A 326 -0.35 6.09 -19.10
N ALA A 327 -1.52 6.72 -19.30
CA ALA A 327 -1.61 8.16 -19.43
C ALA A 327 -1.14 8.82 -18.12
N GLY A 328 0.14 9.22 -18.10
CA GLY A 328 0.78 9.85 -16.96
C GLY A 328 0.21 11.23 -16.72
N GLY A 329 -0.87 11.31 -15.94
CA GLY A 329 -1.43 12.59 -15.51
C GLY A 329 -0.52 13.30 -14.51
N PHE A 330 -0.28 14.60 -14.71
CA PHE A 330 0.41 15.43 -13.73
C PHE A 330 -0.43 15.52 -12.44
N MET A 331 0.08 14.96 -11.35
CA MET A 331 -0.55 15.09 -10.04
C MET A 331 0.11 16.23 -9.26
N PRO A 332 -0.66 17.26 -8.84
CA PRO A 332 -0.14 18.33 -7.99
C PRO A 332 0.50 17.79 -6.71
N TYR A 333 1.58 18.43 -6.27
CA TYR A 333 2.38 17.98 -5.12
C TYR A 333 1.57 17.81 -3.82
N PHE A 334 0.66 18.73 -3.52
CA PHE A 334 -0.20 18.63 -2.32
C PHE A 334 -1.16 17.42 -2.37
N ARG A 335 -1.66 17.05 -3.56
CA ARG A 335 -2.50 15.85 -3.72
C ARG A 335 -1.70 14.57 -3.53
N ARG A 336 -0.42 14.58 -3.93
CA ARG A 336 0.50 13.46 -3.67
C ARG A 336 0.71 13.25 -2.18
N ILE A 337 0.86 14.32 -1.39
CA ILE A 337 1.02 14.23 0.07
C ILE A 337 -0.20 13.54 0.70
N LEU A 338 -1.41 13.98 0.36
CA LEU A 338 -2.64 13.37 0.86
C LEU A 338 -2.78 11.91 0.44
N ARG A 339 -2.40 11.59 -0.80
CA ARG A 339 -2.45 10.21 -1.32
C ARG A 339 -1.46 9.30 -0.59
N ASP A 340 -0.20 9.72 -0.48
CA ASP A 340 0.88 8.87 0.02
C ASP A 340 0.77 8.67 1.53
N ASN A 341 0.31 9.69 2.27
CA ASN A 341 0.21 9.65 3.72
C ASN A 341 -1.18 9.23 4.24
N GLY A 342 -2.24 9.43 3.46
CA GLY A 342 -3.61 9.30 3.96
C GLY A 342 -4.17 10.62 4.46
N SER A 343 -5.49 10.80 4.35
CA SER A 343 -6.12 12.06 4.76
C SER A 343 -6.24 12.12 6.28
N ALA A 344 -6.53 10.99 6.94
CA ALA A 344 -6.62 10.92 8.40
C ALA A 344 -5.29 11.26 9.07
N PHE A 345 -4.20 10.61 8.66
CA PHE A 345 -2.86 10.92 9.20
C PHE A 345 -2.44 12.36 8.89
N THR A 346 -2.71 12.84 7.68
CA THR A 346 -2.36 14.23 7.33
C THR A 346 -3.16 15.23 8.16
N ALA A 347 -4.44 14.96 8.43
CA ALA A 347 -5.27 15.80 9.29
C ALA A 347 -4.73 15.85 10.72
N LEU A 348 -4.36 14.71 11.31
CA LEU A 348 -3.74 14.65 12.64
C LEU A 348 -2.47 15.50 12.72
N ALA A 349 -1.57 15.33 11.75
CA ALA A 349 -0.31 16.08 11.74
C ALA A 349 -0.53 17.59 11.59
N VAL A 350 -1.46 18.00 10.70
CA VAL A 350 -1.80 19.41 10.49
C VAL A 350 -2.47 20.00 11.74
N GLU A 351 -3.37 19.27 12.38
CA GLU A 351 -4.04 19.72 13.61
C GLU A 351 -3.04 19.89 14.76
N ALA A 352 -2.15 18.93 14.96
CA ALA A 352 -1.09 19.02 15.98
C ALA A 352 -0.18 20.23 15.73
N TYR A 353 0.12 20.54 14.47
CA TYR A 353 0.89 21.74 14.13
C TYR A 353 0.09 23.02 14.43
N ARG A 354 -1.22 23.03 14.18
CA ARG A 354 -2.07 24.21 14.39
C ARG A 354 -2.26 24.59 15.84
N ILE A 355 -2.15 23.63 16.75
CA ILE A 355 -2.19 23.86 18.20
C ILE A 355 -0.79 24.02 18.81
N ASP A 356 0.25 24.20 17.98
CA ASP A 356 1.65 24.32 18.37
C ASP A 356 2.20 23.10 19.16
N ALA A 357 1.57 21.93 19.05
CA ALA A 357 2.04 20.69 19.68
C ALA A 357 3.24 20.07 18.94
N ILE A 358 3.40 20.38 17.66
CA ILE A 358 4.58 20.03 16.87
C ILE A 358 5.11 21.22 16.09
N THR A 359 6.41 21.21 15.81
CA THR A 359 7.09 22.23 15.02
C THR A 359 6.83 22.06 13.52
N SER A 360 7.13 23.12 12.76
CA SER A 360 7.08 23.06 11.30
C SER A 360 8.06 22.07 10.67
N ILE A 361 9.19 21.79 11.35
CA ILE A 361 10.19 20.79 10.94
C ILE A 361 9.61 19.39 11.12
N GLU A 362 8.95 19.12 12.24
CA GLU A 362 8.28 17.85 12.51
C GLU A 362 7.12 17.61 11.53
N LEU A 363 6.29 18.62 11.29
CA LEU A 363 5.23 18.54 10.28
C LEU A 363 5.81 18.18 8.90
N SER A 364 6.89 18.86 8.50
CA SER A 364 7.57 18.57 7.23
C SER A 364 8.07 17.13 7.19
N ARG A 365 8.70 16.63 8.26
CA ARG A 365 9.18 15.24 8.38
C ARG A 365 8.04 14.24 8.24
N LEU A 366 6.98 14.41 9.03
CA LEU A 366 5.81 13.52 9.07
C LEU A 366 5.13 13.41 7.69
N LEU A 367 5.05 14.53 6.97
CA LEU A 367 4.41 14.60 5.65
C LEU A 367 5.38 14.35 4.48
N GLY A 368 6.53 13.70 4.75
CA GLY A 368 7.45 13.25 3.70
C GLY A 368 8.31 14.36 3.08
N GLY A 369 8.74 15.33 3.89
CA GLY A 369 9.53 16.48 3.47
C GLY A 369 8.69 17.59 2.81
N MET A 370 7.42 17.72 3.20
CA MET A 370 6.53 18.75 2.67
C MET A 370 7.11 20.15 2.90
N LYS A 371 7.14 20.99 1.85
CA LYS A 371 7.44 22.42 1.98
C LYS A 371 6.21 23.17 2.52
N LEU A 372 6.37 23.99 3.55
CA LEU A 372 5.28 24.72 4.23
C LEU A 372 4.41 25.59 3.32
N ARG A 373 4.95 26.11 2.21
CA ARG A 373 4.16 26.84 1.21
C ARG A 373 2.99 26.03 0.60
N HIS A 374 2.99 24.71 0.78
CA HIS A 374 1.92 23.83 0.32
C HIS A 374 0.89 23.52 1.42
N LEU A 375 1.10 23.95 2.66
CA LEU A 375 0.23 23.67 3.80
C LEU A 375 -1.21 24.16 3.56
N GLU A 376 -1.38 25.40 3.11
CA GLU A 376 -2.72 25.97 2.82
C GLU A 376 -3.48 25.14 1.78
N ASN A 377 -2.79 24.65 0.74
CA ASN A 377 -3.40 23.78 -0.27
C ASN A 377 -3.77 22.40 0.29
N VAL A 378 -2.97 21.86 1.21
CA VAL A 378 -3.28 20.61 1.91
C VAL A 378 -4.51 20.79 2.79
N GLU A 379 -4.59 21.88 3.54
CA GLU A 379 -5.73 22.20 4.41
C GLU A 379 -7.02 22.43 3.63
N HIS A 380 -6.98 23.22 2.56
CA HIS A 380 -8.14 23.39 1.69
C HIS A 380 -8.61 22.05 1.09
N ALA A 381 -7.67 21.16 0.75
CA ALA A 381 -8.00 19.84 0.24
C ALA A 381 -8.55 18.89 1.32
N LEU A 382 -8.13 19.03 2.59
CA LEU A 382 -8.71 18.30 3.73
C LEU A 382 -10.12 18.81 4.06
N ALA A 383 -10.32 20.14 4.07
CA ALA A 383 -11.62 20.75 4.36
C ALA A 383 -12.70 20.34 3.36
N ARG A 384 -12.35 20.27 2.07
CA ARG A 384 -13.24 19.82 0.97
C ARG A 384 -13.64 18.34 1.03
N ARG A 385 -13.02 17.54 1.91
CA ARG A 385 -13.38 16.13 2.14
C ARG A 385 -14.30 15.95 3.34
N LYS A 386 -14.39 16.95 4.22
CA LYS A 386 -15.26 16.91 5.41
C LYS A 386 -16.69 17.42 5.15
N GLY A 387 -16.94 18.01 3.98
CA GLY A 387 -18.25 18.47 3.53
C GLY A 387 -18.52 17.96 2.13
#